data_AF-A0A1D2V8S1-F1
#
_entry.id   AF-A0A1D2V8S1-F1
#
_cell.length_a   1.000
_cell.length_b   1.000
_cell.length_c   1.000
_cell.angle_alpha   90.00
_cell.angle_beta   90.00
_cell.angle_gamma   90.00
#
_symmetry.space_group_name_H-M   'P 1'
#
loop_
_entity.id
_entity.type
_entity.pdbx_description
1 polymer ?
#
loop_
_entity_poly.entity_id
_entity_poly.type
_entity_poly.pdbx_seq_one_letter_code
_entity_poly.pdbx_strand_id
1 'polypeptide(L)'
;MPVELVLSPVMRPLVCAKAVLFHPHRKSSRYIPRIIELPKDEDLSIFVVKKRFGTGSKVLDVYDTKAEDSTAYGPSDSEKRLYWFVRSRAVKGAYKMYSSDIRNTGPDGEDEPMAAVRAGLRSNVLLIKSACGLPASELGWHVINHRVDAIDSYRIFTLADGYTYQWTTSGKYLERVKNMAEKESEVRERIAEVTVPGSTSGSFGWTLKVDETKISREIALSTALCSVIDQWNTNIAVGGIYYARQQGDVRWKRD
;
A
#
# COMPACT_ATOMS: atom_id res chain seq x y z
N MET A 1 12.37 -0.92 16.62
CA MET A 1 12.48 -2.33 17.05
C MET A 1 12.53 -2.56 18.58
N PRO A 2 12.78 -1.58 19.49
CA PRO A 2 12.56 -1.81 20.93
C PRO A 2 11.14 -1.45 21.43
N VAL A 3 10.64 -0.25 21.11
CA VAL A 3 9.39 0.29 21.68
C VAL A 3 8.14 -0.49 21.23
N GLU A 4 8.18 -1.01 20.00
CA GLU A 4 7.03 -1.63 19.33
C GLU A 4 6.67 -3.01 19.89
N LEU A 5 7.67 -3.80 20.32
CA LEU A 5 7.47 -5.11 20.97
C LEU A 5 6.85 -4.94 22.35
N VAL A 6 7.25 -3.90 23.08
CA VAL A 6 6.75 -3.56 24.42
C VAL A 6 5.30 -3.04 24.36
N LEU A 7 4.95 -2.24 23.36
CA LEU A 7 3.60 -1.69 23.23
C LEU A 7 2.57 -2.71 22.71
N SER A 8 3.01 -3.71 21.94
CA SER A 8 2.10 -4.65 21.27
C SER A 8 1.12 -5.39 22.21
N PRO A 9 1.51 -5.88 23.40
CA PRO A 9 0.59 -6.60 24.29
C PRO A 9 -0.49 -5.69 24.89
N VAL A 10 -0.22 -4.39 25.00
CA VAL A 10 -1.16 -3.37 25.51
C VAL A 10 -2.07 -2.87 24.39
N MET A 11 -1.51 -2.63 23.20
CA MET A 11 -2.26 -2.10 22.06
C MET A 11 -3.27 -3.11 21.49
N ARG A 12 -2.94 -4.41 21.51
CA ARG A 12 -3.83 -5.48 21.01
C ARG A 12 -5.23 -5.48 21.67
N PRO A 13 -5.37 -5.56 23.00
CA PRO A 13 -6.69 -5.54 23.64
C PRO A 13 -7.42 -4.21 23.45
N LEU A 14 -6.71 -3.08 23.46
CA LEU A 14 -7.29 -1.74 23.21
C LEU A 14 -7.91 -1.65 21.81
N VAL A 15 -7.21 -2.17 20.80
CA VAL A 15 -7.68 -2.19 19.42
C VAL A 15 -8.92 -3.08 19.26
N CYS A 16 -8.90 -4.28 19.86
CA CYS A 16 -10.05 -5.17 19.84
C CYS A 16 -11.26 -4.55 20.54
N ALA A 17 -11.06 -3.94 21.72
CA ALA A 17 -12.12 -3.25 22.45
C ALA A 17 -12.71 -2.09 21.62
N LYS A 18 -11.85 -1.30 20.96
CA LYS A 18 -12.28 -0.26 20.03
C LYS A 18 -13.12 -0.86 18.89
N ALA A 19 -12.65 -1.90 18.22
CA ALA A 19 -13.40 -2.52 17.13
C ALA A 19 -14.80 -2.99 17.56
N VAL A 20 -14.91 -3.63 18.73
CA VAL A 20 -16.19 -4.07 19.31
C VAL A 20 -17.10 -2.88 19.67
N LEU A 21 -16.56 -1.84 20.32
CA LEU A 21 -17.34 -0.66 20.71
C LEU A 21 -17.87 0.14 19.51
N PHE A 22 -17.09 0.22 18.43
CA PHE A 22 -17.49 0.95 17.23
C PHE A 22 -18.35 0.12 16.27
N HIS A 23 -18.41 -1.20 16.42
CA HIS A 23 -19.18 -2.09 15.54
C HIS A 23 -20.68 -1.73 15.45
N PRO A 24 -21.41 -1.47 16.57
CA PRO A 24 -22.81 -1.06 16.50
C PRO A 24 -22.99 0.28 15.78
N HIS A 25 -22.10 1.25 16.02
CA HIS A 25 -22.13 2.56 15.37
C HIS A 25 -21.89 2.44 13.87
N ARG A 26 -20.97 1.59 13.42
CA ARG A 26 -20.76 1.32 11.98
C ARG A 26 -22.02 0.76 11.33
N LYS A 27 -22.72 -0.15 12.02
CA LYS A 27 -23.93 -0.80 11.52
C LYS A 27 -25.14 0.14 11.45
N SER A 28 -25.24 1.14 12.32
CA SER A 28 -26.38 2.08 12.39
C SER A 28 -26.12 3.43 11.72
N SER A 29 -24.87 3.75 11.38
CA SER A 29 -24.47 5.00 10.77
C SER A 29 -25.01 5.14 9.34
N ARG A 30 -25.77 6.21 9.07
CA ARG A 30 -26.22 6.63 7.73
C ARG A 30 -25.18 7.48 6.99
N TYR A 31 -23.91 7.08 7.07
CA TYR A 31 -22.85 7.76 6.37
C TYR A 31 -22.72 7.16 4.97
N ILE A 32 -23.11 7.92 3.94
CA ILE A 32 -23.15 7.48 2.55
C ILE A 32 -22.38 8.51 1.71
N PRO A 33 -21.08 8.33 1.50
CA PRO A 33 -20.31 9.18 0.58
C PRO A 33 -20.69 8.85 -0.86
N ARG A 34 -20.53 9.81 -1.76
CA ARG A 34 -20.68 9.57 -3.21
C ARG A 34 -19.42 8.88 -3.72
N ILE A 35 -19.54 7.63 -4.14
CA ILE A 35 -18.42 6.85 -4.69
C ILE A 35 -18.44 6.95 -6.23
N ILE A 36 -17.32 7.37 -6.80
CA ILE A 36 -17.04 7.29 -8.23
C ILE A 36 -16.18 6.05 -8.44
N GLU A 37 -16.70 5.12 -9.22
CA GLU A 37 -16.05 3.83 -9.47
C GLU A 37 -14.80 3.96 -10.33
N LEU A 38 -13.93 2.96 -10.23
CA LEU A 38 -12.71 2.88 -11.03
C LEU A 38 -13.09 2.79 -12.52
N PRO A 39 -12.40 3.51 -13.43
CA PRO A 39 -12.64 3.40 -14.87
C PRO A 39 -12.33 1.98 -15.36
N LYS A 40 -12.73 1.68 -16.61
CA LYS A 40 -12.56 0.35 -17.20
C LYS A 40 -11.07 -0.03 -17.29
N ASP A 41 -10.80 -1.33 -17.24
CA ASP A 41 -9.44 -1.91 -17.22
C ASP A 41 -8.55 -1.49 -18.41
N GLU A 42 -9.14 -1.08 -19.54
CA GLU A 42 -8.40 -0.66 -20.73
C GLU A 42 -7.57 0.61 -20.49
N ASP A 43 -8.06 1.55 -19.68
CA ASP A 43 -7.41 2.84 -19.38
C ASP A 43 -6.41 2.76 -18.22
N LEU A 44 -6.38 1.64 -17.49
CA LEU A 44 -5.57 1.48 -16.28
C LEU A 44 -4.22 0.85 -16.56
N SER A 45 -3.16 1.38 -15.96
CA SER A 45 -1.87 0.69 -15.92
C SER A 45 -1.93 -0.44 -14.90
N ILE A 46 -1.36 -1.61 -15.23
CA ILE A 46 -1.39 -2.79 -14.38
C ILE A 46 0.04 -3.24 -14.09
N PHE A 47 0.38 -3.24 -12.81
CA PHE A 47 1.70 -3.62 -12.31
C PHE A 47 1.61 -4.86 -11.43
N VAL A 48 2.48 -5.82 -11.69
CA VAL A 48 2.62 -7.03 -10.86
C VAL A 48 3.87 -6.94 -10.02
N VAL A 49 3.69 -7.07 -8.70
CA VAL A 49 4.78 -7.08 -7.72
C VAL A 49 5.00 -8.52 -7.25
N LYS A 50 6.21 -9.03 -7.44
CA LYS A 50 6.60 -10.41 -7.13
C LYS A 50 7.84 -10.44 -6.25
N LYS A 51 7.93 -11.44 -5.37
CA LYS A 51 9.21 -11.73 -4.69
C LYS A 51 10.24 -12.27 -5.67
N ARG A 52 11.47 -11.77 -5.56
CA ARG A 52 12.59 -12.32 -6.31
C ARG A 52 12.95 -13.70 -5.76
N PHE A 53 13.00 -14.69 -6.65
CA PHE A 53 13.40 -16.06 -6.30
C PHE A 53 14.78 -16.09 -5.63
N GLY A 54 14.97 -16.98 -4.65
CA GLY A 54 16.23 -17.11 -3.91
C GLY A 54 16.53 -16.02 -2.86
N THR A 55 15.84 -14.87 -2.88
CA THR A 55 16.09 -13.77 -1.91
C THR A 55 15.19 -13.79 -0.68
N GLY A 56 14.23 -14.73 -0.65
CA GLY A 56 13.18 -14.77 0.37
C GLY A 56 12.23 -13.57 0.28
N SER A 57 11.76 -13.05 1.41
CA SER A 57 10.87 -11.87 1.49
C SER A 57 11.62 -10.52 1.53
N LYS A 58 12.84 -10.48 1.00
CA LYS A 58 13.73 -9.31 1.08
C LYS A 58 13.69 -8.43 -0.16
N VAL A 59 13.45 -9.00 -1.35
CA VAL A 59 13.39 -8.22 -2.59
C VAL A 59 12.06 -8.47 -3.30
N LEU A 60 11.40 -7.38 -3.67
CA LEU A 60 10.16 -7.40 -4.47
C LEU A 60 10.44 -6.71 -5.80
N ASP A 61 10.26 -7.41 -6.90
CA ASP A 61 10.39 -6.87 -8.26
C ASP A 61 9.02 -6.45 -8.78
N VAL A 62 8.98 -5.34 -9.50
CA VAL A 62 7.77 -4.76 -10.10
C VAL A 62 7.89 -4.85 -11.62
N TYR A 63 6.84 -5.40 -12.23
CA TYR A 63 6.74 -5.58 -13.67
C TYR A 63 5.47 -4.94 -14.20
N ASP A 64 5.54 -4.41 -15.42
CA ASP A 64 4.36 -4.00 -16.18
C ASP A 64 3.75 -5.21 -16.87
N THR A 65 2.43 -5.38 -16.76
CA THR A 65 1.74 -6.47 -17.45
C THR A 65 1.31 -6.15 -18.88
N LYS A 66 1.31 -4.86 -19.26
CA LYS A 66 0.94 -4.41 -20.62
C LYS A 66 2.15 -4.36 -21.58
N ALA A 67 3.36 -4.59 -21.09
CA ALA A 67 4.57 -4.64 -21.92
C ALA A 67 4.59 -5.87 -22.86
N GLU A 68 5.30 -5.76 -24.00
CA GLU A 68 5.45 -6.83 -24.98
C GLU A 68 6.00 -8.13 -24.32
N ASP A 69 5.36 -9.26 -24.65
CA ASP A 69 5.58 -10.61 -24.09
C ASP A 69 5.18 -10.83 -22.62
N SER A 70 4.36 -9.93 -22.05
CA SER A 70 3.92 -10.09 -20.66
C SER A 70 2.69 -10.99 -20.52
N THR A 71 2.72 -11.87 -19.51
CA THR A 71 1.54 -12.63 -19.07
C THR A 71 0.75 -11.87 -17.99
N ALA A 72 -0.37 -12.42 -17.53
CA ALA A 72 -1.11 -11.90 -16.37
C ALA A 72 -0.26 -11.81 -15.08
N TYR A 73 0.91 -12.45 -15.06
CA TYR A 73 1.85 -12.41 -13.96
C TYR A 73 3.08 -11.51 -14.25
N GLY A 74 3.12 -10.78 -15.36
CA GLY A 74 4.32 -10.09 -15.82
C GLY A 74 5.18 -10.95 -16.76
N PRO A 75 6.29 -10.39 -17.27
CA PRO A 75 7.22 -11.10 -18.12
C PRO A 75 7.93 -12.23 -17.35
N SER A 76 8.32 -13.29 -18.06
CA SER A 76 9.15 -14.37 -17.53
C SER A 76 10.59 -13.91 -17.27
N ASP A 77 11.02 -12.87 -17.98
CA ASP A 77 12.38 -12.36 -17.92
C ASP A 77 12.58 -11.37 -16.77
N SER A 78 13.62 -11.62 -15.97
CA SER A 78 13.89 -10.85 -14.74
C SER A 78 14.51 -9.48 -15.00
N GLU A 79 15.04 -9.27 -16.21
CA GLU A 79 15.69 -8.03 -16.62
C GLU A 79 14.69 -6.93 -16.97
N LYS A 80 13.49 -7.31 -17.43
CA LYS A 80 12.36 -6.41 -17.77
C LYS A 80 11.67 -5.80 -16.52
N ARG A 81 12.34 -5.76 -15.36
CA ARG A 81 11.80 -5.15 -14.14
C ARG A 81 11.85 -3.62 -14.24
N LEU A 82 10.75 -2.96 -13.91
CA LEU A 82 10.69 -1.48 -13.85
C LEU A 82 11.24 -0.95 -12.53
N TYR A 83 10.83 -1.58 -11.44
CA TYR A 83 11.23 -1.18 -10.09
C TYR A 83 11.57 -2.41 -9.26
N TRP A 84 12.36 -2.21 -8.21
CA TRP A 84 12.50 -3.22 -7.17
C TRP A 84 12.59 -2.58 -5.79
N PHE A 85 11.94 -3.23 -4.82
CA PHE A 85 12.00 -2.87 -3.41
C PHE A 85 12.97 -3.79 -2.68
N VAL A 86 13.95 -3.21 -2.01
CA VAL A 86 14.89 -3.94 -1.14
C VAL A 86 14.55 -3.66 0.31
N ARG A 87 14.23 -4.71 1.05
CA ARG A 87 13.95 -4.62 2.49
C ARG A 87 15.21 -4.31 3.27
N SER A 88 15.11 -3.40 4.23
CA SER A 88 16.14 -3.18 5.23
C SER A 88 16.38 -4.44 6.07
N ARG A 89 17.63 -4.68 6.43
CA ARG A 89 18.00 -5.75 7.39
C ARG A 89 17.62 -5.38 8.82
N ALA A 90 17.59 -4.08 9.14
CA ALA A 90 17.37 -3.59 10.51
C ALA A 90 15.88 -3.50 10.89
N VAL A 91 14.99 -3.30 9.92
CA VAL A 91 13.55 -3.06 10.17
C VAL A 91 12.70 -3.81 9.15
N LYS A 92 11.79 -4.67 9.63
CA LYS A 92 10.94 -5.54 8.81
C LYS A 92 9.97 -4.78 7.89
N GLY A 93 9.53 -3.59 8.31
CA GLY A 93 8.63 -2.73 7.55
C GLY A 93 9.32 -1.67 6.69
N ALA A 94 10.65 -1.64 6.63
CA ALA A 94 11.39 -0.63 5.87
C ALA A 94 11.91 -1.19 4.54
N TYR A 95 11.65 -0.49 3.46
CA TYR A 95 12.05 -0.84 2.10
C TYR A 95 12.66 0.37 1.40
N LYS A 96 13.62 0.13 0.52
CA LYS A 96 14.13 1.12 -0.45
C LYS A 96 13.65 0.71 -1.83
N MET A 97 13.07 1.64 -2.58
CA MET A 97 12.65 1.46 -3.96
C MET A 97 13.77 1.96 -4.88
N TYR A 98 14.01 1.21 -5.95
CA TYR A 98 14.96 1.52 -7.01
C TYR A 98 14.28 1.36 -8.37
N SER A 99 14.80 2.04 -9.38
CA SER A 99 14.27 2.05 -10.75
C SER A 99 15.27 1.49 -11.75
N SER A 100 14.78 0.84 -12.80
CA SER A 100 15.58 0.48 -13.98
C SER A 100 16.15 1.68 -14.70
N ASP A 101 15.45 2.81 -14.65
CA ASP A 101 15.74 3.97 -15.51
C ASP A 101 16.85 4.85 -14.91
N ILE A 102 17.12 4.70 -13.61
CA ILE A 102 18.09 5.51 -12.85
C ILE A 102 19.24 4.61 -12.33
N ARG A 103 19.64 3.59 -13.10
CA ARG A 103 20.74 2.69 -12.71
C ARG A 103 22.10 3.37 -12.79
N ASN A 104 23.00 2.99 -11.88
CA ASN A 104 24.39 3.42 -11.84
C ASN A 104 24.58 4.96 -11.84
N THR A 105 23.65 5.71 -11.26
CA THR A 105 23.71 7.17 -11.20
C THR A 105 24.41 7.71 -9.97
N GLY A 106 24.81 6.83 -9.04
CA GLY A 106 25.59 7.21 -7.86
C GLY A 106 27.03 7.59 -8.18
N PRO A 107 27.72 8.25 -7.23
CA PRO A 107 29.10 8.73 -7.42
C PRO A 107 30.10 7.62 -7.77
N ASP A 108 29.87 6.40 -7.26
CA ASP A 108 30.70 5.22 -7.52
C ASP A 108 30.05 4.24 -8.54
N GLY A 109 29.07 4.73 -9.31
CA GLY A 109 28.29 3.89 -10.24
C GLY A 109 27.29 2.97 -9.54
N GLU A 110 26.92 3.26 -8.29
CA GLU A 110 25.91 2.51 -7.54
C GLU A 110 24.48 2.88 -7.94
N ASP A 111 23.54 1.96 -7.72
CA ASP A 111 22.11 2.24 -7.84
C ASP A 111 21.62 3.09 -6.67
N GLU A 112 21.09 4.27 -6.96
CA GLU A 112 20.54 5.15 -5.93
C GLU A 112 19.06 4.87 -5.64
N PRO A 113 18.64 4.92 -4.36
CA PRO A 113 17.24 4.71 -4.02
C PRO A 113 16.39 5.90 -4.47
N MET A 114 15.29 5.62 -5.14
CA MET A 114 14.33 6.64 -5.54
C MET A 114 13.32 6.95 -4.43
N ALA A 115 13.00 5.96 -3.60
CA ALA A 115 12.11 6.14 -2.47
C ALA A 115 12.52 5.29 -1.26
N ALA A 116 12.22 5.76 -0.06
CA ALA A 116 12.30 4.98 1.17
C ALA A 116 10.92 4.84 1.79
N VAL A 117 10.45 3.60 1.89
CA VAL A 117 9.15 3.23 2.43
C VAL A 117 9.34 2.69 3.83
N ARG A 118 8.54 3.17 4.78
CA ARG A 118 8.47 2.61 6.13
C ARG A 118 7.01 2.40 6.50
N ALA A 119 6.65 1.14 6.66
CA ALA A 119 5.35 0.71 7.12
C ALA A 119 5.36 0.51 8.65
N GLY A 120 4.19 0.69 9.30
CA GLY A 120 3.99 0.51 10.74
C GLY A 120 3.04 1.54 11.36
N LEU A 121 3.10 1.68 12.69
CA LEU A 121 2.22 2.56 13.48
C LEU A 121 2.27 4.02 13.00
N ARG A 122 3.48 4.46 12.60
CA ARG A 122 3.68 5.64 11.76
C ARG A 122 4.24 5.15 10.44
N SER A 123 3.42 5.20 9.41
CA SER A 123 3.84 4.85 8.06
C SER A 123 4.25 6.11 7.31
N ASN A 124 5.28 6.03 6.49
CA ASN A 124 5.75 7.15 5.69
C ASN A 124 6.50 6.67 4.45
N VAL A 125 6.42 7.47 3.40
CA VAL A 125 7.17 7.30 2.15
C VAL A 125 8.00 8.56 1.95
N LEU A 126 9.31 8.42 1.82
CA LEU A 126 10.20 9.50 1.39
C LEU A 126 10.48 9.30 -0.10
N LEU A 127 9.98 10.19 -0.95
CA LEU A 127 10.38 10.25 -2.35
C LEU A 127 11.64 11.11 -2.46
N ILE A 128 12.72 10.53 -3.00
CA ILE A 128 14.04 11.16 -3.12
C ILE A 128 14.25 11.64 -4.55
N LYS A 129 13.89 10.77 -5.51
CA LYS A 129 14.00 11.01 -6.95
C LYS A 129 12.82 10.37 -7.66
N SER A 130 12.54 10.83 -8.87
CA SER A 130 11.52 10.24 -9.74
C SER A 130 12.12 9.83 -11.07
N ALA A 131 11.74 8.63 -11.53
CA ALA A 131 12.06 8.12 -12.86
C ALA A 131 11.09 8.66 -13.90
N CYS A 132 9.83 8.93 -13.51
CA CYS A 132 8.77 9.36 -14.42
C CYS A 132 8.53 10.88 -14.42
N GLY A 133 9.50 11.69 -14.01
CA GLY A 133 9.40 13.16 -14.08
C GLY A 133 8.33 13.76 -13.16
N LEU A 134 8.11 13.18 -11.97
CA LEU A 134 7.23 13.76 -10.96
C LEU A 134 7.57 15.24 -10.70
N PRO A 135 6.56 16.10 -10.48
CA PRO A 135 6.79 17.47 -10.04
C PRO A 135 7.67 17.48 -8.79
N ALA A 136 8.62 18.40 -8.73
CA ALA A 136 9.52 18.55 -7.57
C ALA A 136 8.76 18.77 -6.25
N SER A 137 7.52 19.27 -6.32
CA SER A 137 6.62 19.45 -5.18
C SER A 137 6.20 18.13 -4.51
N GLU A 138 6.27 17.01 -5.22
CA GLU A 138 5.95 15.68 -4.67
C GLU A 138 7.18 14.98 -4.07
N LEU A 139 8.38 15.57 -4.18
CA LEU A 139 9.57 15.05 -3.51
C LEU A 139 9.50 15.37 -2.02
N GLY A 140 10.03 14.45 -1.19
CA GLY A 140 10.04 14.58 0.25
C GLY A 140 9.14 13.58 0.97
N TRP A 141 8.75 13.93 2.20
CA TRP A 141 8.06 13.02 3.12
C TRP A 141 6.54 13.06 2.93
N HIS A 142 5.99 11.90 2.59
CA HIS A 142 4.56 11.61 2.59
C HIS A 142 4.22 10.81 3.84
N VAL A 143 3.58 11.46 4.80
CA VAL A 143 3.16 10.81 6.05
C VAL A 143 1.83 10.11 5.85
N ILE A 144 1.78 8.82 6.16
CA ILE A 144 0.59 7.99 6.04
C ILE A 144 -0.03 7.82 7.44
N ASN A 145 -1.18 8.46 7.63
CA ASN A 145 -1.96 8.42 8.85
C ASN A 145 -2.97 7.28 8.83
N HIS A 146 -3.36 6.81 10.01
CA HIS A 146 -4.41 5.82 10.17
C HIS A 146 -5.70 6.52 10.61
N ARG A 147 -6.76 6.43 9.79
CA ARG A 147 -8.07 6.96 10.14
C ARG A 147 -9.11 5.87 10.05
N VAL A 148 -10.13 5.98 10.87
CA VAL A 148 -11.26 5.04 10.89
C VAL A 148 -12.53 5.86 10.85
N ASP A 149 -13.46 5.46 9.99
CA ASP A 149 -14.81 6.01 9.97
C ASP A 149 -15.86 4.90 10.16
N ALA A 150 -17.11 5.22 9.83
CA ALA A 150 -18.23 4.31 9.94
C ALA A 150 -18.22 3.17 8.89
N ILE A 151 -17.51 3.34 7.78
CA ILE A 151 -17.44 2.40 6.66
C ILE A 151 -16.21 1.50 6.78
N ASP A 152 -15.01 2.08 6.92
CA ASP A 152 -13.77 1.30 6.87
C ASP A 152 -12.65 1.86 7.76
N SER A 153 -11.51 1.18 7.75
CA SER A 153 -10.22 1.70 8.18
C SER A 153 -9.41 2.12 6.96
N TYR A 154 -8.70 3.24 7.09
CA TYR A 154 -8.02 3.93 5.99
C TYR A 154 -6.57 4.26 6.33
N ARG A 155 -5.72 4.16 5.30
CA ARG A 155 -4.38 4.76 5.29
C ARG A 155 -4.39 6.00 4.43
N ILE A 156 -4.21 7.15 5.08
CA ILE A 156 -4.50 8.45 4.50
C ILE A 156 -3.22 9.27 4.37
N PHE A 157 -3.04 9.89 3.22
CA PHE A 157 -1.95 10.81 2.94
C PHE A 157 -2.46 11.95 2.06
N THR A 158 -1.66 12.99 1.92
CA THR A 158 -1.99 14.19 1.16
C THR A 158 -0.83 14.47 0.22
N LEU A 159 -1.15 14.75 -1.04
CA LEU A 159 -0.16 15.10 -2.06
C LEU A 159 -0.11 16.62 -2.25
N ALA A 160 0.86 17.11 -3.01
CA ALA A 160 1.05 18.54 -3.22
C ALA A 160 -0.08 19.17 -4.05
N ASP A 161 -0.88 18.37 -4.74
CA ASP A 161 -2.13 18.77 -5.40
C ASP A 161 -3.25 19.22 -4.44
N GLY A 162 -3.03 19.08 -3.12
CA GLY A 162 -3.96 19.48 -2.07
C GLY A 162 -5.09 18.48 -1.83
N TYR A 163 -5.13 17.37 -2.58
CA TYR A 163 -6.13 16.32 -2.37
C TYR A 163 -5.68 15.32 -1.31
N THR A 164 -6.68 14.76 -0.63
CA THR A 164 -6.46 13.67 0.32
C THR A 164 -6.68 12.35 -0.39
N TYR A 165 -5.75 11.42 -0.20
CA TYR A 165 -5.78 10.08 -0.76
C TYR A 165 -5.89 9.06 0.36
N GLN A 166 -6.69 8.01 0.15
CA GLN A 166 -6.88 6.97 1.15
C GLN A 166 -6.91 5.55 0.56
N TRP A 167 -6.17 4.63 1.18
CA TRP A 167 -6.29 3.20 0.90
C TRP A 167 -7.34 2.57 1.81
N THR A 168 -8.35 1.94 1.22
CA THR A 168 -9.39 1.20 1.94
C THR A 168 -8.88 -0.17 2.39
N THR A 169 -9.38 -0.68 3.52
CA THR A 169 -8.98 -2.01 4.00
C THR A 169 -9.75 -3.10 3.26
N SER A 170 -11.07 -2.92 3.16
CA SER A 170 -11.98 -3.98 2.70
C SER A 170 -11.97 -4.13 1.19
N GLY A 171 -12.03 -3.00 0.47
CA GLY A 171 -12.01 -2.97 -0.99
C GLY A 171 -10.62 -2.91 -1.61
N LYS A 172 -9.58 -2.57 -0.83
CA LYS A 172 -8.20 -2.37 -1.31
C LYS A 172 -8.10 -1.37 -2.47
N TYR A 173 -8.99 -0.39 -2.46
CA TYR A 173 -9.01 0.72 -3.41
C TYR A 173 -8.19 1.89 -2.86
N LEU A 174 -7.52 2.60 -3.76
CA LEU A 174 -7.06 3.95 -3.52
C LEU A 174 -8.13 4.92 -3.96
N GLU A 175 -8.56 5.77 -3.05
CA GLU A 175 -9.58 6.77 -3.29
C GLU A 175 -8.99 8.18 -3.14
N ARG A 176 -9.22 9.04 -4.13
CA ARG A 176 -9.05 10.49 -3.98
C ARG A 176 -10.31 11.07 -3.38
N VAL A 177 -10.19 11.73 -2.24
CA VAL A 177 -11.32 12.23 -1.44
C VAL A 177 -11.42 13.74 -1.56
N LYS A 178 -12.63 14.22 -1.87
CA LYS A 178 -13.01 15.64 -1.81
C LYS A 178 -14.03 15.83 -0.68
N ASN A 179 -13.94 16.97 0.02
CA ASN A 179 -14.85 17.34 1.11
C ASN A 179 -14.89 16.28 2.23
N MET A 180 -13.70 15.90 2.70
CA MET A 180 -13.56 14.85 3.69
C MET A 180 -14.31 15.20 4.98
N ALA A 181 -15.07 14.24 5.51
CA ALA A 181 -15.90 14.32 6.71
C ALA A 181 -17.21 15.12 6.57
N GLU A 182 -17.58 15.57 5.36
CA GLU A 182 -18.83 16.28 5.13
C GLU A 182 -20.03 15.37 4.76
N LYS A 183 -19.90 14.06 5.03
CA LYS A 183 -20.96 13.04 4.83
C LYS A 183 -21.43 12.95 3.38
N GLU A 184 -22.55 13.59 3.04
CA GLU A 184 -23.22 13.48 1.74
C GLU A 184 -22.52 14.28 0.64
N SER A 185 -21.80 15.35 1.00
CA SER A 185 -20.96 16.11 0.05
C SER A 185 -19.57 15.50 -0.13
N GLU A 186 -19.22 14.46 0.63
CA GLU A 186 -17.96 13.76 0.46
C GLU A 186 -17.99 12.92 -0.83
N VAL A 187 -17.02 13.18 -1.69
CA VAL A 187 -16.85 12.44 -2.94
C VAL A 187 -15.57 11.62 -2.87
N ARG A 188 -15.70 10.31 -3.09
CA ARG A 188 -14.59 9.35 -3.11
C ARG A 188 -14.43 8.79 -4.51
N GLU A 189 -13.35 9.18 -5.17
CA GLU A 189 -13.04 8.75 -6.52
C GLU A 189 -12.00 7.62 -6.47
N ARG A 190 -12.38 6.41 -6.91
CA ARG A 190 -11.44 5.28 -6.99
C ARG A 190 -10.49 5.51 -8.17
N ILE A 191 -9.20 5.44 -7.89
CA ILE A 191 -8.13 5.68 -8.87
C ILE A 191 -7.10 4.56 -8.95
N ALA A 192 -7.09 3.65 -7.97
CA ALA A 192 -6.29 2.44 -8.02
C ALA A 192 -6.96 1.31 -7.24
N GLU A 193 -6.57 0.07 -7.54
CA GLU A 193 -7.01 -1.13 -6.84
C GLU A 193 -5.83 -2.08 -6.64
N VAL A 194 -5.74 -2.70 -5.47
CA VAL A 194 -4.77 -3.76 -5.21
C VAL A 194 -5.45 -5.11 -5.05
N THR A 195 -5.09 -6.03 -5.95
CA THR A 195 -5.47 -7.44 -5.82
C THR A 195 -4.32 -8.21 -5.19
N VAL A 196 -4.57 -8.75 -3.99
CA VAL A 196 -3.66 -9.68 -3.31
C VAL A 196 -4.17 -11.10 -3.57
N PRO A 197 -3.44 -11.96 -4.30
CA PRO A 197 -3.80 -13.36 -4.47
C PRO A 197 -4.01 -14.01 -3.10
N GLY A 198 -5.09 -14.80 -2.96
CA GLY A 198 -5.40 -15.48 -1.71
C GLY A 198 -4.22 -16.34 -1.23
N SER A 199 -4.05 -16.45 0.09
CA SER A 199 -2.97 -17.17 0.79
C SER A 199 -2.89 -18.69 0.51
N THR A 200 -3.68 -19.20 -0.43
CA THR A 200 -3.86 -20.63 -0.74
C THR A 200 -2.86 -21.13 -1.79
N SER A 201 -2.30 -20.24 -2.59
CA SER A 201 -1.19 -20.55 -3.51
C SER A 201 0.04 -19.80 -3.00
N GLY A 202 1.19 -20.46 -2.90
CA GLY A 202 2.46 -19.90 -2.41
C GLY A 202 3.05 -18.71 -3.21
N SER A 203 2.22 -17.96 -3.93
CA SER A 203 2.54 -16.75 -4.68
C SER A 203 2.47 -15.53 -3.77
N PHE A 204 3.63 -15.16 -3.23
CA PHE A 204 3.79 -13.95 -2.43
C PHE A 204 4.00 -12.71 -3.32
N GLY A 205 2.96 -12.33 -4.05
CA GLY A 205 2.91 -11.12 -4.85
C GLY A 205 1.61 -10.35 -4.68
N TRP A 206 1.47 -9.23 -5.37
CA TRP A 206 0.22 -8.47 -5.47
C TRP A 206 0.20 -7.72 -6.80
N THR A 207 -1.01 -7.43 -7.28
CA THR A 207 -1.22 -6.69 -8.53
C THR A 207 -1.81 -5.33 -8.19
N LEU A 208 -1.28 -4.27 -8.78
CA LEU A 208 -1.78 -2.91 -8.69
C LEU A 208 -2.38 -2.52 -10.03
N LYS A 209 -3.64 -2.14 -10.05
CA LYS A 209 -4.26 -1.40 -11.16
C LYS A 209 -4.27 0.08 -10.77
N VAL A 210 -3.82 0.98 -11.62
CA VAL A 210 -3.74 2.41 -11.30
C VAL A 210 -4.04 3.28 -12.52
N ASP A 211 -4.80 4.34 -12.29
CA ASP A 211 -4.99 5.45 -13.21
C ASP A 211 -3.83 6.44 -13.07
N GLU A 212 -2.83 6.31 -13.95
CA GLU A 212 -1.63 7.16 -13.93
C GLU A 212 -1.91 8.64 -14.24
N THR A 213 -3.10 8.97 -14.78
CA THR A 213 -3.48 10.36 -15.04
C THR A 213 -3.80 11.13 -13.75
N LYS A 214 -4.15 10.41 -12.68
CA LYS A 214 -4.59 10.99 -11.40
C LYS A 214 -3.56 10.82 -10.28
N ILE A 215 -2.70 9.81 -10.37
CA ILE A 215 -1.63 9.60 -9.39
C ILE A 215 -0.42 8.96 -10.05
N SER A 216 0.78 9.39 -9.64
CA SER A 216 2.00 8.74 -10.11
C SER A 216 2.10 7.29 -9.62
N ARG A 217 2.56 6.41 -10.51
CA ARG A 217 2.84 5.00 -10.23
C ARG A 217 3.80 4.81 -9.05
N GLU A 218 4.77 5.69 -8.85
CA GLU A 218 5.77 5.58 -7.78
C GLU A 218 5.12 5.75 -6.39
N ILE A 219 4.24 6.76 -6.27
CA ILE A 219 3.47 7.03 -5.06
C ILE A 219 2.47 5.91 -4.82
N ALA A 220 1.74 5.50 -5.87
CA ALA A 220 0.77 4.43 -5.77
C ALA A 220 1.42 3.11 -5.32
N LEU A 221 2.53 2.70 -5.93
CA LEU A 221 3.28 1.50 -5.55
C LEU A 221 3.84 1.59 -4.12
N SER A 222 4.44 2.72 -3.75
CA SER A 222 5.06 2.89 -2.43
C SER A 222 4.03 2.91 -1.30
N THR A 223 2.92 3.62 -1.49
CA THR A 223 1.83 3.69 -0.50
C THR A 223 1.04 2.38 -0.44
N ALA A 224 0.84 1.71 -1.58
CA ALA A 224 0.27 0.36 -1.62
C ALA A 224 1.14 -0.63 -0.86
N LEU A 225 2.48 -0.58 -1.00
CA LEU A 225 3.39 -1.46 -0.25
C LEU A 225 3.24 -1.25 1.27
N CYS A 226 3.07 -0.01 1.73
CA CYS A 226 2.75 0.27 3.13
C CYS A 226 1.46 -0.45 3.57
N SER A 227 0.39 -0.35 2.78
CA SER A 227 -0.89 -1.00 3.06
C SER A 227 -0.82 -2.52 2.98
N VAL A 228 -0.05 -3.09 2.05
CA VAL A 228 0.20 -4.54 1.97
C VAL A 228 0.90 -5.02 3.23
N ILE A 229 1.92 -4.32 3.70
CA ILE A 229 2.69 -4.72 4.88
C ILE A 229 1.87 -4.51 6.16
N ASP A 230 1.12 -3.40 6.26
CA ASP A 230 0.59 -2.88 7.52
C ASP A 230 -0.95 -2.81 7.62
N GLN A 231 -1.71 -3.03 6.56
CA GLN A 231 -3.19 -2.95 6.59
C GLN A 231 -3.80 -4.29 6.20
N TRP A 232 -3.42 -4.81 5.03
CA TRP A 232 -4.04 -6.01 4.43
C TRP A 232 -3.41 -7.33 4.87
N ASN A 233 -2.30 -7.29 5.61
CA ASN A 233 -1.67 -8.46 6.20
C ASN A 233 -2.14 -8.74 7.64
N THR A 234 -3.29 -8.20 8.06
CA THR A 234 -3.94 -8.49 9.35
C THR A 234 -5.41 -8.85 9.19
N ASN A 235 -5.96 -9.51 10.21
CA ASN A 235 -7.41 -9.74 10.31
C ASN A 235 -8.18 -8.56 10.91
N ILE A 236 -7.52 -7.64 11.65
CA ILE A 236 -8.19 -6.60 12.45
C ILE A 236 -8.02 -5.20 11.84
N ALA A 237 -7.52 -5.09 10.59
CA ALA A 237 -7.26 -3.83 9.91
C ALA A 237 -6.36 -2.85 10.70
N VAL A 238 -5.57 -3.39 11.65
CA VAL A 238 -4.68 -2.61 12.51
C VAL A 238 -3.28 -3.17 12.37
N GLY A 239 -2.43 -2.38 11.71
CA GLY A 239 -0.99 -2.54 11.76
C GLY A 239 -0.45 -3.96 11.53
N GLY A 240 -0.44 -4.43 10.28
CA GLY A 240 0.17 -5.65 9.69
C GLY A 240 1.50 -6.10 10.23
N ILE A 241 2.31 -5.16 10.69
CA ILE A 241 3.58 -5.49 11.31
C ILE A 241 3.39 -6.10 12.71
N TYR A 242 2.35 -5.68 13.43
CA TYR A 242 2.10 -6.00 14.84
C TYR A 242 1.11 -7.16 15.03
N TYR A 243 0.22 -7.38 14.07
CA TYR A 243 -0.78 -8.46 14.08
C TYR A 243 -0.83 -9.22 12.75
N ALA A 244 0.34 -9.68 12.29
CA ALA A 244 0.45 -10.44 11.06
C ALA A 244 -0.52 -11.63 11.07
N ARG A 245 -1.23 -11.83 9.96
CA ARG A 245 -2.14 -12.95 9.77
C ARG A 245 -1.37 -14.27 9.97
N GLN A 246 -1.71 -15.00 11.03
CA GLN A 246 -1.16 -16.33 11.26
C GLN A 246 -1.99 -17.36 10.48
N GLN A 247 -1.34 -18.09 9.58
CA GLN A 247 -1.97 -19.15 8.80
C GLN A 247 -2.04 -20.39 9.70
N GLY A 248 -3.23 -20.72 10.20
CA GLY A 248 -3.46 -21.93 11.02
C GLY A 248 -3.97 -21.70 12.45
N ASP A 249 -4.23 -20.46 12.89
CA ASP A 249 -4.88 -20.24 14.18
C ASP A 249 -6.33 -20.74 14.15
N VAL A 250 -6.63 -21.68 15.05
CA VAL A 250 -7.91 -22.39 15.15
C VAL A 250 -9.03 -21.41 15.53
N ARG A 251 -10.11 -21.48 14.76
CA ARG A 251 -11.32 -20.65 14.81
C ARG A 251 -12.19 -20.91 16.05
N TRP A 252 -11.67 -20.67 17.26
CA TRP A 252 -12.48 -20.78 18.50
C TRP A 252 -12.87 -19.44 19.12
N LYS A 253 -12.47 -18.30 18.54
CA LYS A 253 -13.16 -17.03 18.77
C LYS A 253 -14.12 -16.77 17.62
N ARG A 254 -15.41 -16.88 17.91
CA ARG A 254 -16.50 -16.39 17.06
C ARG A 254 -16.36 -14.86 16.96
N ASP A 255 -16.42 -14.38 15.72
CA ASP A 255 -16.56 -12.97 15.35
C ASP A 255 -17.79 -12.32 16.03
#